data_AF-A0A849EYV5-F1
#
_entry.id   AF-A0A849EYV5-F1
#
_cell.length_a   1.000
_cell.length_b   1.000
_cell.length_c   1.000
_cell.angle_alpha   90.00
_cell.angle_beta   90.00
_cell.angle_gamma   90.00
#
_symmetry.space_group_name_H-M   'P 1'
#
loop_
_entity.id
_entity.type
_entity.pdbx_description
1 polymer ?
#
loop_
_entity_poly.entity_id
_entity_poly.type
_entity_poly.pdbx_seq_one_letter_code
_entity_poly.pdbx_strand_id
1 'polypeptide(L)'
;MSHVTISDHNTIDGALAIAHLPGTFISEEITTYFPESGCKVHVLALNINESQHWDIQKVRSSIFDLAIYLKEQNILSVVAHPLYAVNDKLTLDDFEKMLLLFENFELNGARNARENETLRKLMGQLHEKDIADLAEKHSIEPLYPISRQKRLWGGSDDHSALNIARTYTRIKNVNHPQLLRGDGPIDDIEAICRPATPLTMAHNLYGIAYQYYCSKFGLGRYRDKDELMRFLDRNLRVDYNRHPGLFSRLYLFWNYHKEKKVKEPVSDSLMSLLRHETSKLIHDDPRFFEETQRPVDDDHQEKRWYAFVNRTSKRVMVHFGDNLMGHLSGANFFNIFSTIGSAGGLYTLMAPYFVAYAQFAKDR
;
A
#
# COMPACT_ATOMS: atom_id res chain seq x y z
N MET A 1 7.65 12.73 9.51
CA MET A 1 6.39 13.26 8.96
C MET A 1 5.82 14.24 9.98
N SER A 2 5.51 15.48 9.58
CA SER A 2 4.94 16.52 10.47
C SER A 2 3.43 16.66 10.34
N HIS A 3 2.87 16.34 9.18
CA HIS A 3 1.44 16.37 8.89
C HIS A 3 1.01 15.13 8.10
N VAL A 4 -0.26 14.75 8.20
CA VAL A 4 -0.85 13.58 7.52
C VAL A 4 -2.31 13.85 7.16
N THR A 5 -2.79 13.22 6.10
CA THR A 5 -4.21 13.16 5.75
C THR A 5 -4.56 11.73 5.40
N ILE A 6 -5.78 11.31 5.71
CA ILE A 6 -6.41 10.19 5.00
C ILE A 6 -7.06 10.78 3.75
N SER A 7 -7.01 10.06 2.64
CA SER A 7 -7.55 10.50 1.35
C SER A 7 -8.34 9.36 0.71
N ASP A 8 -9.39 8.90 1.41
CA ASP A 8 -10.22 7.79 0.94
C ASP A 8 -10.91 8.14 -0.39
N HIS A 9 -11.28 7.10 -1.15
CA HIS A 9 -11.91 7.29 -2.45
C HIS A 9 -13.30 7.92 -2.35
N ASN A 10 -13.43 9.14 -2.88
CA ASN A 10 -14.69 9.89 -2.97
C ASN A 10 -15.44 10.06 -1.63
N THR A 11 -14.72 10.04 -0.50
CA THR A 11 -15.25 10.29 0.84
C THR A 11 -14.18 10.92 1.72
N ILE A 12 -14.62 11.72 2.68
CA ILE A 12 -13.76 12.35 3.70
C ILE A 12 -13.94 11.73 5.09
N ASP A 13 -14.76 10.68 5.24
CA ASP A 13 -15.13 10.12 6.54
C ASP A 13 -13.90 9.69 7.37
N GLY A 14 -12.91 9.04 6.73
CA GLY A 14 -11.67 8.64 7.39
C GLY A 14 -10.84 9.84 7.85
N ALA A 15 -10.76 10.88 7.02
CA ALA A 15 -10.06 12.12 7.36
C ALA A 15 -10.75 12.86 8.52
N LEU A 16 -12.09 12.93 8.51
CA LEU A 16 -12.89 13.52 9.59
C LEU A 16 -12.72 12.74 10.91
N ALA A 17 -12.64 11.41 10.84
CA ALA A 17 -12.45 10.57 12.03
C ALA A 17 -11.15 10.90 12.79
N ILE A 18 -10.12 11.39 12.10
CA ILE A 18 -8.83 11.77 12.70
C ILE A 18 -8.61 13.29 12.79
N ALA A 19 -9.53 14.12 12.29
CA ALA A 19 -9.34 15.57 12.18
C ALA A 19 -9.08 16.29 13.51
N HIS A 20 -9.42 15.66 14.64
CA HIS A 20 -9.16 16.14 15.99
C HIS A 20 -7.70 15.97 16.45
N LEU A 21 -6.89 15.20 15.72
CA LEU A 21 -5.49 14.94 16.04
C LEU A 21 -4.58 16.08 15.52
N PRO A 22 -3.47 16.37 16.20
CA PRO A 22 -2.53 17.40 15.73
C PRO A 22 -1.88 16.98 14.41
N GLY A 23 -1.68 17.95 13.51
CA GLY A 23 -1.01 17.72 12.24
C GLY A 23 -1.87 17.02 11.19
N THR A 24 -3.17 16.84 11.42
CA THR A 24 -4.08 16.30 10.40
C THR A 24 -4.76 17.40 9.58
N PHE A 25 -5.12 17.09 8.35
CA PHE A 25 -5.99 17.93 7.52
C PHE A 25 -6.93 17.04 6.69
N ILE A 26 -7.99 17.62 6.14
CA ILE A 26 -9.04 16.88 5.42
C ILE A 26 -8.70 16.85 3.93
N SER A 27 -8.70 15.67 3.33
CA SER A 27 -8.47 15.47 1.89
C SER A 27 -9.29 14.28 1.40
N GLU A 28 -9.39 14.12 0.08
CA GLU A 28 -9.97 12.94 -0.56
C GLU A 28 -9.23 12.59 -1.85
N GLU A 29 -9.28 11.31 -2.25
CA GLU A 29 -8.86 10.86 -3.58
C GLU A 29 -10.08 10.70 -4.48
N ILE A 30 -10.22 11.60 -5.45
CA ILE A 30 -11.41 11.71 -6.30
C ILE A 30 -11.24 10.78 -7.49
N THR A 31 -12.16 9.85 -7.67
CA THR A 31 -12.29 9.11 -8.93
C THR A 31 -13.05 9.97 -9.94
N THR A 32 -12.36 10.35 -11.01
CA THR A 32 -12.90 11.08 -12.16
C THR A 32 -12.67 10.34 -13.46
N TYR A 33 -13.21 10.87 -14.55
CA TYR A 33 -13.24 10.20 -15.84
C TYR A 33 -12.96 11.18 -16.98
N PHE A 34 -12.24 10.71 -17.99
CA PHE A 34 -12.35 11.29 -19.32
C PHE A 34 -13.71 10.88 -19.91
N PRO A 35 -14.66 11.82 -20.14
CA PRO A 35 -16.01 11.50 -20.59
C PRO A 35 -16.05 10.72 -21.90
N GLU A 36 -15.06 10.93 -22.77
CA GLU A 36 -15.02 10.35 -24.12
C GLU A 36 -14.60 8.88 -24.10
N SER A 37 -13.65 8.51 -23.25
CA SER A 37 -13.09 7.14 -23.17
C SER A 37 -13.63 6.34 -21.98
N GLY A 38 -14.20 7.02 -20.98
CA GLY A 38 -14.48 6.45 -19.67
C GLY A 38 -13.22 5.98 -18.94
N CYS A 39 -12.06 6.51 -19.33
CA CYS A 39 -10.78 6.26 -18.66
C CYS A 39 -10.84 6.84 -17.25
N LYS A 40 -10.52 6.02 -16.23
CA LYS A 40 -10.52 6.45 -14.83
C LYS A 40 -9.22 7.16 -14.51
N VAL A 41 -9.31 8.33 -13.89
CA VAL A 41 -8.20 9.09 -13.34
C VAL A 41 -8.49 9.37 -11.88
N HIS A 42 -7.46 9.35 -11.05
CA HIS A 42 -7.57 9.74 -9.66
C HIS A 42 -6.90 11.11 -9.44
N VAL A 43 -7.58 11.97 -8.70
CA VAL A 43 -7.09 13.32 -8.36
C VAL A 43 -7.23 13.52 -6.86
N LEU A 44 -6.13 13.77 -6.17
CA LEU A 44 -6.14 14.18 -4.77
C LEU A 44 -6.60 15.62 -4.67
N ALA A 45 -7.59 15.89 -3.81
CA ALA A 45 -7.94 17.25 -3.38
C ALA A 45 -7.51 17.43 -1.92
N LEU A 46 -6.50 18.28 -1.72
CA LEU A 46 -5.85 18.43 -0.42
C LEU A 46 -6.41 19.62 0.37
N ASN A 47 -6.55 19.43 1.69
CA ASN A 47 -6.99 20.46 2.63
C ASN A 47 -8.34 21.11 2.26
N ILE A 48 -9.32 20.27 1.95
CA ILE A 48 -10.69 20.69 1.63
C ILE A 48 -11.57 20.78 2.88
N ASN A 49 -12.78 21.34 2.74
CA ASN A 49 -13.84 21.26 3.74
C ASN A 49 -15.02 20.40 3.26
N GLU A 50 -15.99 20.15 4.14
CA GLU A 50 -17.15 19.30 3.85
C GLU A 50 -18.01 19.85 2.70
N SER A 51 -18.18 21.18 2.59
CA SER A 51 -18.93 21.78 1.48
C SER A 51 -18.24 21.52 0.14
N GLN A 52 -16.92 21.68 0.09
CA GLN A 52 -16.14 21.41 -1.10
C GLN A 52 -16.23 19.95 -1.52
N HIS A 53 -16.17 19.01 -0.57
CA HIS A 53 -16.41 17.59 -0.85
C HIS A 53 -17.76 17.36 -1.54
N TRP A 54 -18.86 17.93 -1.00
CA TRP A 54 -20.19 17.76 -1.60
C TRP A 54 -20.30 18.35 -3.01
N ASP A 55 -19.62 19.46 -3.27
CA ASP A 55 -19.59 20.08 -4.59
C ASP A 55 -18.72 19.27 -5.56
N ILE A 56 -17.59 18.72 -5.11
CA ILE A 56 -16.76 17.78 -5.88
C ILE A 56 -17.58 16.58 -6.34
N GLN A 57 -18.43 16.00 -5.47
CA GLN A 57 -19.27 14.86 -5.84
C GLN A 57 -20.21 15.16 -7.02
N LYS A 58 -20.58 16.43 -7.24
CA LYS A 58 -21.46 16.84 -8.34
C LYS A 58 -20.73 16.94 -9.68
N VAL A 59 -19.44 17.25 -9.66
CA VAL A 59 -18.64 17.53 -10.88
C VAL A 59 -17.64 16.43 -11.24
N ARG A 60 -17.34 15.50 -10.33
CA ARG A 60 -16.31 14.46 -10.52
C ARG A 60 -16.59 13.45 -11.64
N SER A 61 -17.74 13.47 -12.30
CA SER A 61 -17.99 12.59 -13.45
C SER A 61 -17.20 12.97 -14.70
N SER A 62 -16.64 14.18 -14.73
CA SER A 62 -15.84 14.73 -15.83
C SER A 62 -14.56 15.33 -15.28
N ILE A 63 -13.41 14.89 -15.77
CA ILE A 63 -12.11 15.45 -15.38
C ILE A 63 -11.99 16.93 -15.75
N PHE A 64 -12.67 17.35 -16.82
CA PHE A 64 -12.70 18.75 -17.26
C PHE A 64 -13.47 19.63 -16.27
N ASP A 65 -14.70 19.23 -15.91
CA ASP A 65 -15.53 19.98 -14.96
C ASP A 65 -14.89 19.99 -13.57
N LEU A 66 -14.30 18.87 -13.17
CA LEU A 66 -13.56 18.75 -11.93
C LEU A 66 -12.35 19.68 -11.90
N ALA A 67 -11.51 19.70 -12.95
CA ALA A 67 -10.32 20.54 -12.99
C ALA A 67 -10.68 22.04 -12.90
N ILE A 68 -11.72 22.47 -13.63
CA ILE A 68 -12.24 23.83 -13.58
C ILE A 68 -12.67 24.19 -12.15
N TYR A 69 -13.51 23.35 -11.54
CA TYR A 69 -13.98 23.58 -10.18
C TYR A 69 -12.83 23.65 -9.15
N LEU A 70 -11.88 22.72 -9.21
CA LEU A 70 -10.74 22.68 -8.28
C LEU A 70 -9.89 23.95 -8.40
N LYS A 71 -9.68 24.46 -9.63
CA LYS A 71 -9.00 25.74 -9.85
C LYS A 71 -9.83 26.92 -9.31
N GLU A 72 -11.11 27.01 -9.63
CA GLU A 72 -11.98 28.11 -9.20
C GLU A 72 -12.11 28.20 -7.68
N GLN A 73 -12.15 27.06 -6.99
CA GLN A 73 -12.17 26.99 -5.53
C GLN A 73 -10.78 27.09 -4.88
N ASN A 74 -9.73 27.28 -5.68
CA ASN A 74 -8.34 27.36 -5.22
C ASN A 74 -7.91 26.15 -4.38
N ILE A 75 -8.39 24.96 -4.76
CA ILE A 75 -8.07 23.70 -4.08
C ILE A 75 -6.75 23.18 -4.64
N LEU A 76 -5.85 22.77 -3.73
CA LEU A 76 -4.61 22.12 -4.12
C LEU A 76 -4.93 20.71 -4.64
N SER A 77 -4.93 20.55 -5.96
CA SER A 77 -5.21 19.29 -6.63
C SER A 77 -3.95 18.64 -7.18
N VAL A 78 -3.79 17.32 -7.00
CA VAL A 78 -2.67 16.52 -7.51
C VAL A 78 -3.19 15.33 -8.29
N VAL A 79 -2.73 15.11 -9.52
CA VAL A 79 -3.05 13.89 -10.27
C VAL A 79 -2.32 12.71 -9.62
N ALA A 80 -3.07 11.77 -9.04
CA ALA A 80 -2.54 10.60 -8.37
C ALA A 80 -2.06 9.57 -9.40
N HIS A 81 -0.91 8.93 -9.12
CA HIS A 81 -0.30 7.88 -9.94
C HIS A 81 -0.55 8.02 -11.47
N PRO A 82 -0.15 9.13 -12.11
CA PRO A 82 -0.66 9.57 -13.42
C PRO A 82 -0.32 8.66 -14.62
N LEU A 83 0.60 7.72 -14.45
CA LEU A 83 0.97 6.74 -15.47
C LEU A 83 0.30 5.37 -15.25
N TYR A 84 -0.48 5.21 -14.17
CA TYR A 84 -1.15 3.97 -13.83
C TYR A 84 -2.54 3.89 -14.48
N ALA A 85 -2.76 2.85 -15.27
CA ALA A 85 -4.03 2.62 -15.95
C ALA A 85 -5.07 1.99 -15.00
N VAL A 86 -5.75 2.82 -14.19
CA VAL A 86 -6.72 2.39 -13.15
C VAL A 86 -7.75 1.36 -13.65
N ASN A 87 -8.22 1.51 -14.88
CA ASN A 87 -9.15 0.58 -15.54
C ASN A 87 -8.67 0.09 -16.91
N ASP A 88 -7.35 0.04 -17.13
CA ASP A 88 -6.71 -0.40 -18.38
C ASP A 88 -7.09 0.42 -19.63
N LYS A 89 -7.57 1.65 -19.45
CA LYS A 89 -7.98 2.55 -20.56
C LYS A 89 -7.06 3.75 -20.78
N LEU A 90 -6.03 3.92 -19.96
CA LEU A 90 -5.15 5.10 -20.03
C LEU A 90 -4.38 5.12 -21.35
N THR A 91 -4.54 6.20 -22.10
CA THR A 91 -3.81 6.45 -23.35
C THR A 91 -2.82 7.60 -23.20
N LEU A 92 -1.93 7.76 -24.19
CA LEU A 92 -1.05 8.92 -24.26
C LEU A 92 -1.85 10.22 -24.38
N ASP A 93 -2.93 10.22 -25.15
CA ASP A 93 -3.79 11.40 -25.32
C ASP A 93 -4.44 11.81 -23.99
N ASP A 94 -4.89 10.85 -23.18
CA ASP A 94 -5.41 11.13 -21.83
C ASP A 94 -4.32 11.78 -20.95
N PHE A 95 -3.09 11.25 -20.98
CA PHE A 95 -1.97 11.82 -20.24
C PHE A 95 -1.62 13.25 -20.66
N GLU A 96 -1.56 13.50 -21.97
CA GLU A 96 -1.32 14.83 -22.53
C GLU A 96 -2.40 15.83 -22.12
N LYS A 97 -3.68 15.42 -22.12
CA LYS A 97 -4.78 16.26 -21.61
C LYS A 97 -4.58 16.59 -20.12
N MET A 98 -4.11 15.65 -19.30
CA MET A 98 -3.80 15.94 -17.89
C MET A 98 -2.72 17.03 -17.74
N LEU A 99 -1.74 17.11 -18.67
CA LEU A 99 -0.75 18.19 -18.69
C LEU A 99 -1.36 19.55 -18.98
N LEU A 100 -2.50 19.62 -19.66
CA LEU A 100 -3.21 20.88 -19.90
C LEU A 100 -4.09 21.26 -18.70
N LEU A 101 -4.60 20.27 -17.97
CA LEU A 101 -5.58 20.47 -16.89
C LEU A 101 -4.99 20.65 -15.50
N PHE A 102 -3.77 20.17 -15.21
CA PHE A 102 -3.21 20.17 -13.86
C PHE A 102 -1.75 20.62 -13.82
N GLU A 103 -1.33 21.24 -12.71
CA GLU A 103 0.06 21.60 -12.44
C GLU A 103 0.80 20.60 -11.55
N ASN A 104 0.08 19.82 -10.74
CA ASN A 104 0.68 18.96 -9.72
C ASN A 104 0.47 17.48 -10.06
N PHE A 105 1.56 16.71 -10.00
CA PHE A 105 1.57 15.29 -10.32
C PHE A 105 2.23 14.49 -9.21
N GLU A 106 1.67 13.32 -8.90
CA GLU A 106 2.15 12.47 -7.83
C GLU A 106 3.27 11.53 -8.31
N LEU A 107 4.36 11.49 -7.53
CA LEU A 107 5.25 10.36 -7.42
C LEU A 107 4.73 9.45 -6.32
N ASN A 108 4.33 8.24 -6.68
CA ASN A 108 3.51 7.40 -5.83
C ASN A 108 4.34 6.31 -5.13
N GLY A 109 4.13 6.16 -3.82
CA GLY A 109 4.86 5.22 -2.97
C GLY A 109 4.47 3.75 -3.12
N ALA A 110 3.29 3.47 -3.66
CA ALA A 110 2.83 2.11 -3.97
C ALA A 110 3.26 1.63 -5.36
N ARG A 111 3.85 2.50 -6.20
CA ARG A 111 4.31 2.19 -7.56
C ARG A 111 5.80 1.88 -7.66
N ASN A 112 6.17 1.30 -8.80
CA ASN A 112 7.55 0.95 -9.11
C ASN A 112 8.43 2.18 -9.36
N ALA A 113 9.75 2.01 -9.26
CA ALA A 113 10.71 3.10 -9.45
C ALA A 113 10.68 3.72 -10.85
N ARG A 114 10.42 2.90 -11.87
CA ARG A 114 10.50 3.32 -13.27
C ARG A 114 9.41 4.30 -13.64
N GLU A 115 8.18 4.10 -13.18
CA GLU A 115 7.08 5.06 -13.39
C GLU A 115 7.43 6.43 -12.80
N ASN A 116 7.87 6.44 -11.54
CA ASN A 116 8.27 7.67 -10.86
C ASN A 116 9.47 8.37 -11.53
N GLU A 117 10.47 7.61 -11.98
CA GLU A 117 11.60 8.15 -12.74
C GLU A 117 11.20 8.69 -14.12
N THR A 118 10.28 7.99 -14.80
CA THR A 118 9.75 8.42 -16.11
C THR A 118 8.99 9.72 -15.97
N LEU A 119 8.06 9.81 -15.01
CA LEU A 119 7.32 11.02 -14.74
C LEU A 119 8.25 12.19 -14.39
N ARG A 120 9.26 11.96 -13.54
CA ARG A 120 10.24 12.98 -13.16
C ARG A 120 11.02 13.52 -14.36
N LYS A 121 11.43 12.65 -15.29
CA LYS A 121 12.13 13.06 -16.52
C LYS A 121 11.21 13.86 -17.44
N LEU A 122 9.98 13.38 -17.64
CA LEU A 122 8.98 14.07 -18.47
C LEU A 122 8.70 15.48 -17.95
N MET A 123 8.39 15.63 -16.66
CA MET A 123 8.12 16.94 -16.06
C MET A 123 9.31 17.90 -16.14
N GLY A 124 10.54 17.38 -16.08
CA GLY A 124 11.77 18.18 -16.17
C GLY A 124 12.15 18.63 -17.59
N GLN A 125 11.47 18.13 -18.62
CA GLN A 125 11.79 18.36 -20.03
C GLN A 125 10.70 19.12 -20.80
N LEU A 126 9.62 19.53 -20.13
CA LEU A 126 8.54 20.28 -20.78
C LEU A 126 8.95 21.73 -21.09
N HIS A 127 8.75 22.11 -22.35
CA HIS A 127 8.92 23.46 -22.86
C HIS A 127 7.56 24.12 -23.16
N GLU A 128 7.54 25.45 -23.26
CA GLU A 128 6.31 26.20 -23.60
C GLU A 128 5.72 25.74 -24.95
N LYS A 129 6.60 25.40 -25.90
CA LYS A 129 6.18 24.87 -27.20
C LYS A 129 5.41 23.55 -27.07
N ASP A 130 5.86 22.65 -26.20
CA ASP A 130 5.19 21.37 -26.00
C ASP A 130 3.75 21.60 -25.50
N ILE A 131 3.57 22.52 -24.54
CA ILE A 131 2.23 22.86 -24.04
C ILE A 131 1.36 23.49 -25.14
N ALA A 132 1.90 24.36 -25.98
CA ALA A 132 1.18 24.97 -27.09
C ALA A 132 0.76 23.93 -28.14
N ASP A 133 1.67 23.03 -28.54
CA ASP A 133 1.41 21.96 -29.50
C ASP A 133 0.34 20.99 -28.95
N LEU A 134 0.38 20.68 -27.64
CA LEU A 134 -0.65 19.87 -26.97
C LEU A 134 -2.01 20.58 -26.92
N ALA A 135 -2.04 21.88 -26.62
CA ALA A 135 -3.26 22.67 -26.58
C ALA A 135 -3.95 22.69 -27.96
N GLU A 136 -3.17 22.84 -29.04
CA GLU A 136 -3.67 22.74 -30.41
C GLU A 136 -4.17 21.33 -30.74
N LYS A 137 -3.35 20.30 -30.46
CA LYS A 137 -3.69 18.89 -30.73
C LYS A 137 -5.02 18.48 -30.08
N HIS A 138 -5.24 18.86 -28.83
CA HIS A 138 -6.41 18.45 -28.06
C HIS A 138 -7.55 19.46 -28.09
N SER A 139 -7.33 20.65 -28.67
CA SER A 139 -8.29 21.76 -28.63
C SER A 139 -8.73 22.14 -27.20
N ILE A 140 -7.77 22.13 -26.27
CA ILE A 140 -7.98 22.44 -24.85
C ILE A 140 -7.04 23.59 -24.49
N GLU A 141 -7.59 24.69 -23.97
CA GLU A 141 -6.79 25.77 -23.42
C GLU A 141 -6.11 25.31 -22.12
N PRO A 142 -4.79 25.52 -21.94
CA PRO A 142 -4.12 25.19 -20.70
C PRO A 142 -4.77 25.90 -19.53
N LEU A 143 -5.16 25.15 -18.51
CA LEU A 143 -5.97 25.68 -17.43
C LEU A 143 -5.19 26.67 -16.56
N TYR A 144 -3.86 26.62 -16.57
CA TYR A 144 -2.99 27.47 -15.76
C TYR A 144 -2.05 28.36 -16.60
N PRO A 145 -1.77 29.61 -16.17
CA PRO A 145 -0.95 30.54 -16.96
C PRO A 145 0.48 30.05 -17.24
N ILE A 146 1.10 29.32 -16.31
CA ILE A 146 2.48 28.81 -16.43
C ILE A 146 2.45 27.28 -16.54
N SER A 147 1.68 26.78 -17.51
CA SER A 147 1.38 25.35 -17.62
C SER A 147 2.59 24.45 -17.87
N ARG A 148 3.75 24.94 -18.33
CA ARG A 148 4.95 24.08 -18.42
C ARG A 148 5.56 23.73 -17.07
N GLN A 149 5.34 24.54 -16.03
CA GLN A 149 5.97 24.37 -14.73
C GLN A 149 5.15 23.38 -13.91
N LYS A 150 5.53 22.10 -14.01
CA LYS A 150 4.88 21.03 -13.27
C LYS A 150 5.57 20.78 -11.94
N ARG A 151 4.77 20.55 -10.90
CA ARG A 151 5.21 20.29 -9.53
C ARG A 151 5.03 18.80 -9.20
N LEU A 152 6.05 18.20 -8.61
CA LEU A 152 6.03 16.80 -8.19
C LEU A 152 5.72 16.69 -6.70
N TRP A 153 4.69 15.94 -6.37
CA TRP A 153 4.23 15.65 -5.01
C TRP A 153 4.50 14.19 -4.66
N GLY A 154 4.81 13.89 -3.41
CA GLY A 154 4.97 12.51 -2.93
C GLY A 154 3.81 12.10 -2.03
N GLY A 155 3.13 11.01 -2.36
CA GLY A 155 2.15 10.33 -1.51
C GLY A 155 2.54 8.87 -1.28
N SER A 156 2.27 8.34 -0.09
CA SER A 156 2.58 6.93 0.20
C SER A 156 1.61 5.97 -0.46
N ASP A 157 0.37 6.42 -0.74
CA ASP A 157 -0.73 5.59 -1.27
C ASP A 157 -0.89 4.28 -0.45
N ASP A 158 -0.80 4.43 0.87
CA ASP A 158 -0.71 3.32 1.79
C ASP A 158 -2.11 2.84 2.19
N HIS A 159 -2.27 1.52 2.22
CA HIS A 159 -3.56 0.85 2.44
C HIS A 159 -3.55 -0.11 3.64
N SER A 160 -2.40 -0.30 4.31
CA SER A 160 -2.25 -1.24 5.44
C SER A 160 -1.65 -0.63 6.70
N ALA A 161 -1.37 0.67 6.69
CA ALA A 161 -0.51 1.39 7.63
C ALA A 161 0.98 0.99 7.58
N LEU A 162 1.37 -0.07 6.86
CA LEU A 162 2.73 -0.62 6.90
C LEU A 162 3.76 0.19 6.11
N ASN A 163 3.33 1.05 5.18
CA ASN A 163 4.22 1.85 4.32
C ASN A 163 3.94 3.36 4.43
N ILE A 164 3.41 3.80 5.57
CA ILE A 164 3.16 5.23 5.81
C ILE A 164 4.45 6.02 5.63
N ALA A 165 4.37 7.12 4.87
CA ALA A 165 5.50 8.00 4.58
C ALA A 165 6.72 7.29 3.95
N ARG A 166 6.52 6.14 3.28
CA ARG A 166 7.52 5.56 2.38
C ARG A 166 7.84 6.54 1.25
N THR A 167 6.81 7.19 0.73
CA THR A 167 6.92 8.37 -0.13
C THR A 167 6.12 9.52 0.48
N TYR A 168 6.67 10.73 0.47
CA TYR A 168 6.05 11.91 1.06
C TYR A 168 6.58 13.21 0.44
N THR A 169 5.80 14.27 0.53
CA THR A 169 6.23 15.64 0.16
C THR A 169 6.88 16.34 1.34
N ARG A 170 8.04 16.96 1.10
CA ARG A 170 8.66 17.94 1.98
C ARG A 170 8.45 19.32 1.37
N ILE A 171 7.95 20.26 2.17
CA ILE A 171 7.72 21.64 1.74
C ILE A 171 8.48 22.53 2.72
N LYS A 172 9.34 23.43 2.23
CA LYS A 172 9.99 24.41 3.10
C LYS A 172 9.05 25.57 3.37
N ASN A 173 9.19 26.22 4.53
CA ASN A 173 8.44 27.41 4.92
C ASN A 173 6.91 27.28 5.02
N VAL A 174 6.37 26.06 4.94
CA VAL A 174 4.95 25.76 5.21
C VAL A 174 4.86 24.95 6.49
N ASN A 175 4.26 25.52 7.52
CA ASN A 175 4.12 24.90 8.84
C ASN A 175 2.66 24.61 9.23
N HIS A 176 1.70 24.93 8.37
CA HIS A 176 0.27 24.73 8.65
C HIS A 176 -0.51 24.35 7.37
N PRO A 177 -1.42 23.35 7.41
CA PRO A 177 -2.15 22.88 6.23
C PRO A 177 -3.02 23.94 5.55
N GLN A 178 -3.49 24.97 6.28
CA GLN A 178 -4.26 26.09 5.70
C GLN A 178 -3.53 26.86 4.59
N LEU A 179 -2.21 26.70 4.50
CA LEU A 179 -1.37 27.29 3.45
C LEU A 179 -1.28 26.40 2.20
N LEU A 180 -1.81 25.17 2.24
CA LEU A 180 -1.93 24.27 1.10
C LEU A 180 -3.12 24.72 0.25
N ARG A 181 -2.86 25.61 -0.70
CA ARG A 181 -3.84 26.15 -1.67
C ARG A 181 -3.29 25.98 -3.09
N GLY A 182 -4.17 25.95 -4.09
CA GLY A 182 -3.78 25.76 -5.49
C GLY A 182 -2.83 26.85 -6.01
N ASP A 183 -3.12 28.11 -5.66
CA ASP A 183 -2.37 29.31 -6.02
C ASP A 183 -1.29 29.72 -5.00
N GLY A 184 -1.11 28.95 -3.93
CA GLY A 184 -0.16 29.27 -2.88
C GLY A 184 1.28 29.27 -3.42
N PRO A 185 2.17 30.15 -2.92
CA PRO A 185 3.59 30.12 -3.23
C PRO A 185 4.21 28.91 -2.52
N ILE A 186 3.98 27.72 -3.09
CA ILE A 186 4.61 26.50 -2.64
C ILE A 186 5.94 26.41 -3.38
N ASP A 187 6.85 27.31 -3.02
CA ASP A 187 8.24 27.27 -3.44
C ASP A 187 8.97 26.19 -2.64
N ASP A 188 9.94 25.52 -3.26
CA ASP A 188 10.82 24.55 -2.59
C ASP A 188 10.08 23.28 -2.07
N ILE A 189 9.37 22.64 -3.01
CA ILE A 189 8.75 21.31 -2.86
C ILE A 189 9.76 20.24 -3.25
N GLU A 190 9.89 19.22 -2.39
CA GLU A 190 10.69 18.04 -2.66
C GLU A 190 9.86 16.77 -2.37
N ALA A 191 9.54 16.01 -3.42
CA ALA A 191 8.98 14.68 -3.28
C ALA A 191 10.08 13.66 -2.94
N ILE A 192 10.08 13.20 -1.69
CA ILE A 192 10.97 12.14 -1.21
C ILE A 192 10.31 10.80 -1.50
N CYS A 193 10.92 10.02 -2.37
CA CYS A 193 10.34 8.76 -2.85
C CYS A 193 11.20 7.58 -2.46
N ARG A 194 10.58 6.60 -1.82
CA ARG A 194 11.12 5.25 -1.72
C ARG A 194 10.18 4.31 -2.48
N PRO A 195 10.54 3.87 -3.69
CA PRO A 195 9.62 3.12 -4.54
C PRO A 195 9.23 1.77 -3.89
N ALA A 196 8.04 1.29 -4.23
CA ALA A 196 7.60 -0.04 -3.86
C ALA A 196 8.32 -1.10 -4.71
N THR A 197 8.43 -2.29 -4.13
CA THR A 197 8.86 -3.51 -4.83
C THR A 197 7.71 -4.52 -4.83
N PRO A 198 7.81 -5.63 -5.59
CA PRO A 198 6.85 -6.72 -5.46
C PRO A 198 6.73 -7.26 -4.02
N LEU A 199 7.82 -7.21 -3.24
CA LEU A 199 7.79 -7.60 -1.83
C LEU A 199 6.92 -6.65 -1.01
N THR A 200 7.06 -5.34 -1.26
CA THR A 200 6.26 -4.29 -0.63
C THR A 200 4.77 -4.49 -0.88
N MET A 201 4.38 -4.64 -2.14
CA MET A 201 2.97 -4.82 -2.51
C MET A 201 2.39 -6.11 -1.93
N ALA A 202 3.13 -7.22 -2.00
CA ALA A 202 2.68 -8.47 -1.41
C ALA A 202 2.50 -8.32 0.11
N HIS A 203 3.48 -7.73 0.81
CA HIS A 203 3.41 -7.47 2.24
C HIS A 203 2.20 -6.61 2.63
N ASN A 204 1.92 -5.56 1.85
CA ASN A 204 0.72 -4.73 1.98
C ASN A 204 -0.57 -5.57 1.88
N LEU A 205 -0.68 -6.46 0.88
CA LEU A 205 -1.82 -7.35 0.71
C LEU A 205 -2.01 -8.32 1.89
N TYR A 206 -0.93 -8.90 2.43
CA TYR A 206 -1.04 -9.70 3.66
C TYR A 206 -1.49 -8.86 4.86
N GLY A 207 -0.98 -7.64 4.98
CA GLY A 207 -1.36 -6.68 6.02
C GLY A 207 -2.86 -6.41 6.00
N ILE A 208 -3.40 -6.04 4.83
CA ILE A 208 -4.83 -5.78 4.61
C ILE A 208 -5.66 -7.00 4.99
N ALA A 209 -5.34 -8.16 4.43
CA ALA A 209 -6.11 -9.39 4.66
C ALA A 209 -6.09 -9.78 6.16
N TYR A 210 -4.92 -9.74 6.78
CA TYR A 210 -4.76 -10.08 8.18
C TYR A 210 -5.53 -9.12 9.09
N GLN A 211 -5.38 -7.81 8.89
CA GLN A 211 -6.08 -6.79 9.67
C GLN A 211 -7.60 -6.91 9.54
N TYR A 212 -8.10 -7.15 8.32
CA TYR A 212 -9.52 -7.40 8.07
C TYR A 212 -10.03 -8.60 8.88
N TYR A 213 -9.37 -9.75 8.81
CA TYR A 213 -9.79 -10.95 9.52
C TYR A 213 -9.63 -10.82 11.04
N CYS A 214 -8.60 -10.13 11.51
CA CYS A 214 -8.42 -9.81 12.92
C CYS A 214 -9.57 -8.98 13.47
N SER A 215 -9.98 -7.93 12.75
CA SER A 215 -11.12 -7.08 13.10
C SER A 215 -12.44 -7.86 13.06
N LYS A 216 -12.72 -8.55 11.95
CA LYS A 216 -13.98 -9.27 11.70
C LYS A 216 -14.25 -10.41 12.68
N PHE A 217 -13.23 -11.17 13.06
CA PHE A 217 -13.38 -12.36 13.91
C PHE A 217 -12.88 -12.15 15.35
N GLY A 218 -12.47 -10.94 15.71
CA GLY A 218 -11.96 -10.63 17.04
C GLY A 218 -10.72 -11.47 17.40
N LEU A 219 -9.81 -11.69 16.46
CA LEU A 219 -8.64 -12.56 16.67
C LEU A 219 -7.61 -11.97 17.65
N GLY A 220 -7.71 -10.68 17.96
CA GLY A 220 -6.84 -10.01 18.94
C GLY A 220 -6.82 -10.68 20.32
N ARG A 221 -7.88 -11.43 20.70
CA ARG A 221 -7.95 -12.19 21.96
C ARG A 221 -6.96 -13.35 22.07
N TYR A 222 -6.36 -13.77 20.94
CA TYR A 222 -5.39 -14.87 20.88
C TYR A 222 -3.93 -14.39 20.81
N ARG A 223 -3.71 -13.07 20.71
CA ARG A 223 -2.38 -12.44 20.55
C ARG A 223 -1.34 -12.90 21.57
N ASP A 224 -1.72 -13.00 22.84
CA ASP A 224 -0.78 -13.35 23.91
C ASP A 224 -0.65 -14.85 24.17
N LYS A 225 -1.49 -15.66 23.52
CA LYS A 225 -1.60 -17.10 23.79
C LYS A 225 -0.78 -17.95 22.82
N ASP A 226 -0.23 -17.33 21.78
CA ASP A 226 0.23 -18.00 20.57
C ASP A 226 1.41 -17.27 19.92
N GLU A 227 2.53 -17.99 19.70
CA GLU A 227 3.74 -17.42 19.10
C GLU A 227 3.53 -17.00 17.64
N LEU A 228 2.77 -17.79 16.86
CA LEU A 228 2.43 -17.48 15.48
C LEU A 228 1.58 -16.21 15.42
N MET A 229 0.55 -16.10 16.26
CA MET A 229 -0.29 -14.88 16.27
C MET A 229 0.52 -13.64 16.65
N ARG A 230 1.44 -13.73 17.60
CA ARG A 230 2.31 -12.60 17.95
C ARG A 230 3.23 -12.22 16.79
N PHE A 231 3.79 -13.22 16.10
CA PHE A 231 4.62 -12.99 14.92
C PHE A 231 3.82 -12.31 13.80
N LEU A 232 2.61 -12.79 13.52
CA LEU A 232 1.72 -12.19 12.52
C LEU A 232 1.36 -10.74 12.89
N ASP A 233 0.93 -10.49 14.12
CA ASP A 233 0.65 -9.12 14.61
C ASP A 233 1.86 -8.19 14.47
N ARG A 234 3.06 -8.65 14.79
CA ARG A 234 4.28 -7.83 14.68
C ARG A 234 4.66 -7.51 13.24
N ASN A 235 4.38 -8.40 12.28
CA ASN A 235 4.81 -8.23 10.89
C ASN A 235 3.72 -7.63 10.01
N LEU A 236 2.44 -7.76 10.35
CA LEU A 236 1.32 -7.38 9.50
C LEU A 236 0.46 -6.25 10.07
N ARG A 237 0.84 -5.67 11.23
CA ARG A 237 0.17 -4.53 11.87
C ARG A 237 1.16 -3.52 12.44
N VAL A 238 0.72 -2.27 12.52
CA VAL A 238 1.48 -1.14 13.07
C VAL A 238 1.21 -0.93 14.57
N ASP A 239 0.03 -1.30 15.07
CA ASP A 239 -0.42 -1.08 16.45
C ASP A 239 0.16 -2.08 17.47
N TYR A 240 1.34 -2.63 17.20
CA TYR A 240 2.00 -3.60 18.08
C TYR A 240 2.38 -2.99 19.46
N ASN A 241 2.35 -1.67 19.64
CA ASN A 241 2.77 -0.94 20.84
C ASN A 241 1.87 -1.10 22.11
N ARG A 242 1.24 -2.26 22.33
CA ARG A 242 0.82 -2.68 23.67
C ARG A 242 1.80 -3.71 24.20
N HIS A 243 2.60 -3.29 25.18
CA HIS A 243 3.54 -4.16 25.88
C HIS A 243 2.84 -5.44 26.36
N PRO A 244 3.38 -6.63 26.06
CA PRO A 244 2.91 -7.86 26.68
C PRO A 244 3.16 -7.76 28.18
N GLY A 245 2.13 -7.89 29.01
CA GLY A 245 2.29 -7.90 30.47
C GLY A 245 3.25 -9.01 30.92
N LEU A 246 3.91 -8.85 32.08
CA LEU A 246 4.83 -9.83 32.68
C LEU A 246 4.29 -11.29 32.66
N PHE A 247 2.98 -11.45 32.79
CA PHE A 247 2.30 -12.75 32.75
C PHE A 247 2.31 -13.44 31.38
N SER A 248 2.30 -12.71 30.26
CA SER A 248 2.37 -13.34 28.93
C SER A 248 3.79 -13.85 28.64
N ARG A 249 4.83 -13.15 29.12
CA ARG A 249 6.23 -13.62 29.09
C ARG A 249 6.42 -14.94 29.85
N LEU A 250 5.81 -15.06 31.03
CA LEU A 250 5.83 -16.29 31.84
C LEU A 250 5.04 -17.44 31.19
N TYR A 251 3.85 -17.16 30.63
CA TYR A 251 3.03 -18.17 29.94
C TYR A 251 3.75 -18.75 28.71
N LEU A 252 4.45 -17.92 27.95
CA LEU A 252 5.27 -18.37 26.81
C LEU A 252 6.42 -19.24 27.25
N PHE A 253 7.14 -18.86 28.30
CA PHE A 253 8.25 -19.66 28.82
C PHE A 253 7.77 -21.05 29.24
N TRP A 254 6.56 -21.12 29.81
CA TRP A 254 5.93 -22.39 30.19
C TRP A 254 5.52 -23.22 28.95
N ASN A 255 4.83 -22.62 27.97
CA ASN A 255 4.42 -23.34 26.76
C ASN A 255 5.60 -23.76 25.88
N TYR A 256 6.64 -22.94 25.78
CA TYR A 256 7.90 -23.28 25.10
C TYR A 256 8.57 -24.53 25.69
N HIS A 257 8.57 -24.66 27.02
CA HIS A 257 9.06 -25.87 27.69
C HIS A 257 8.12 -27.08 27.55
N LYS A 258 6.83 -26.86 27.30
CA LYS A 258 5.83 -27.91 27.07
C LYS A 258 5.89 -28.46 25.64
N GLU A 259 6.07 -27.59 24.63
CA GLU A 259 6.21 -28.01 23.22
C GLU A 259 7.52 -28.76 22.97
N LYS A 260 8.61 -28.48 23.72
CA LYS A 260 9.84 -29.29 23.69
C LYS A 260 9.63 -30.76 24.10
N LYS A 261 8.51 -31.11 24.75
CA LYS A 261 8.20 -32.48 25.18
C LYS A 261 7.23 -33.22 24.24
N VAL A 262 6.68 -32.59 23.21
CA VAL A 262 5.81 -33.27 22.24
C VAL A 262 6.68 -33.88 21.14
N LYS A 263 7.14 -35.11 21.36
CA LYS A 263 7.60 -36.01 20.29
C LYS A 263 6.37 -36.68 19.67
N GLU A 264 5.60 -35.97 18.86
CA GLU A 264 4.53 -36.55 18.05
C GLU A 264 4.50 -35.90 16.67
N PRO A 265 4.07 -36.65 15.62
CA PRO A 265 4.34 -36.30 14.24
C PRO A 265 3.70 -34.98 13.88
N VAL A 266 4.33 -34.25 12.96
CA VAL A 266 3.76 -33.07 12.31
C VAL A 266 2.32 -33.40 11.91
N SER A 267 1.33 -32.90 12.65
CA SER A 267 -0.07 -33.11 12.25
C SER A 267 -0.24 -32.52 10.85
N ASP A 268 -0.92 -33.21 9.93
CA ASP A 268 -1.12 -32.90 8.50
C ASP A 268 -1.77 -31.54 8.16
N SER A 269 -1.87 -30.61 9.12
CA SER A 269 -2.49 -29.30 8.95
C SER A 269 -1.44 -28.21 8.71
N LEU A 270 -1.68 -27.34 7.72
CA LEU A 270 -0.90 -26.13 7.44
C LEU A 270 -0.59 -25.29 8.70
N MET A 271 -1.50 -25.28 9.67
CA MET A 271 -1.34 -24.54 10.92
C MET A 271 -0.19 -25.08 11.78
N SER A 272 0.05 -26.39 11.80
CA SER A 272 1.16 -26.99 12.55
C SER A 272 2.50 -26.62 11.93
N LEU A 273 2.56 -26.62 10.59
CA LEU A 273 3.75 -26.22 9.82
C LEU A 273 4.06 -24.73 10.04
N LEU A 274 3.05 -23.87 10.01
CA LEU A 274 3.22 -22.44 10.28
C LEU A 274 3.74 -22.18 11.71
N ARG A 275 3.22 -22.90 12.71
CA ARG A 275 3.71 -22.81 14.09
C ARG A 275 5.16 -23.26 14.19
N HIS A 276 5.47 -24.43 13.62
CA HIS A 276 6.83 -24.98 13.63
C HIS A 276 7.83 -24.05 12.95
N GLU A 277 7.51 -23.49 11.78
CA GLU A 277 8.38 -22.51 11.11
C GLU A 277 8.54 -21.24 11.91
N THR A 278 7.46 -20.76 12.54
CA THR A 278 7.53 -19.59 13.42
C THR A 278 8.53 -19.86 14.54
N SER A 279 8.33 -20.91 15.34
CA SER A 279 9.20 -21.24 16.48
C SER A 279 10.65 -21.44 16.07
N LYS A 280 10.90 -22.05 14.90
CA LYS A 280 12.26 -22.21 14.38
C LYS A 280 12.89 -20.90 13.91
N LEU A 281 12.13 -20.00 13.28
CA LEU A 281 12.61 -18.66 12.95
C LEU A 281 12.92 -17.81 14.19
N ILE A 282 12.15 -17.97 15.27
CA ILE A 282 12.47 -17.35 16.57
C ILE A 282 13.82 -17.86 17.09
N HIS A 283 14.04 -19.17 16.99
CA HIS A 283 15.23 -19.82 17.51
C HIS A 283 16.49 -19.48 16.70
N ASP A 284 16.38 -19.51 15.37
CA ASP A 284 17.49 -19.27 14.45
C ASP A 284 17.96 -17.80 14.49
N ASP A 285 17.06 -16.85 14.80
CA ASP A 285 17.42 -15.43 14.94
C ASP A 285 16.69 -14.75 16.12
N PRO A 286 17.21 -14.87 17.37
CA PRO A 286 16.58 -14.28 18.55
C PRO A 286 16.45 -12.75 18.48
N ARG A 287 17.35 -12.08 17.76
CA ARG A 287 17.33 -10.62 17.53
C ARG A 287 16.12 -10.19 16.72
N PHE A 288 15.48 -11.11 15.97
CA PHE A 288 14.20 -10.85 15.30
C PHE A 288 13.04 -10.66 16.29
N PHE A 289 13.19 -11.12 17.53
CA PHE A 289 12.15 -11.05 18.56
C PHE A 289 12.45 -10.05 19.68
N GLU A 290 13.70 -9.65 19.82
CA GLU A 290 14.06 -8.54 20.71
C GLU A 290 13.28 -7.27 20.32
N GLU A 291 12.74 -6.63 21.36
CA GLU A 291 12.10 -5.31 21.30
C GLU A 291 13.20 -4.27 21.06
N THR A 292 13.69 -4.15 19.84
CA THR A 292 14.55 -3.02 19.50
C THR A 292 13.69 -1.76 19.55
N GLN A 293 14.00 -0.87 20.50
CA GLN A 293 13.39 0.47 20.66
C GLN A 293 13.60 1.41 19.46
N ARG A 294 14.12 0.90 18.34
CA ARG A 294 14.35 1.66 17.11
C ARG A 294 13.21 1.37 16.14
N PRO A 295 12.67 2.39 15.44
CA PRO A 295 11.76 2.13 14.34
C PRO A 295 12.47 1.16 13.39
N VAL A 296 11.88 -0.02 13.23
CA VAL A 296 12.37 -1.04 12.31
C VAL A 296 12.33 -0.38 10.93
N ASP A 297 13.46 -0.29 10.24
CA ASP A 297 13.48 0.17 8.85
C ASP A 297 12.53 -0.73 8.04
N ASP A 298 11.54 -0.15 7.36
CA ASP A 298 10.48 -0.86 6.63
C ASP A 298 11.04 -1.94 5.67
N ASP A 299 12.25 -1.72 5.13
CA ASP A 299 12.97 -2.71 4.30
C ASP A 299 13.11 -4.06 5.00
N HIS A 300 13.42 -4.00 6.29
CA HIS A 300 13.68 -5.17 7.10
C HIS A 300 12.40 -5.95 7.35
N GLN A 301 11.23 -5.29 7.44
CA GLN A 301 9.97 -5.96 7.72
C GLN A 301 9.44 -6.69 6.49
N GLU A 302 9.44 -6.07 5.30
CA GLU A 302 8.98 -6.73 4.07
C GLU A 302 9.89 -7.91 3.65
N LYS A 303 11.22 -7.75 3.80
CA LYS A 303 12.19 -8.83 3.53
C LYS A 303 12.06 -9.97 4.55
N ARG A 304 11.82 -9.64 5.82
CA ARG A 304 11.56 -10.63 6.87
C ARG A 304 10.29 -11.41 6.59
N TRP A 305 9.21 -10.73 6.23
CA TRP A 305 7.95 -11.39 5.88
C TRP A 305 8.13 -12.31 4.68
N TYR A 306 8.84 -11.85 3.65
CA TYR A 306 9.19 -12.68 2.50
C TYR A 306 10.00 -13.92 2.87
N ALA A 307 11.03 -13.77 3.73
CA ALA A 307 11.82 -14.91 4.19
C ALA A 307 10.96 -15.95 4.94
N PHE A 308 10.02 -15.49 5.78
CA PHE A 308 9.07 -16.36 6.48
C PHE A 308 8.17 -17.12 5.49
N VAL A 309 7.52 -16.42 4.56
CA VAL A 309 6.63 -17.04 3.58
C VAL A 309 7.41 -18.01 2.69
N ASN A 310 8.55 -17.60 2.14
CA ASN A 310 9.39 -18.44 1.27
C ASN A 310 9.86 -19.72 1.97
N ARG A 311 10.31 -19.61 3.23
CA ARG A 311 10.74 -20.78 4.03
C ARG A 311 9.58 -21.72 4.33
N THR A 312 8.43 -21.18 4.71
CA THR A 312 7.21 -21.95 4.95
C THR A 312 6.75 -22.65 3.67
N SER A 313 6.66 -21.93 2.56
CA SER A 313 6.25 -22.47 1.26
C SER A 313 7.15 -23.61 0.80
N LYS A 314 8.48 -23.47 0.94
CA LYS A 314 9.43 -24.55 0.62
C LYS A 314 9.17 -25.81 1.44
N ARG A 315 8.88 -25.68 2.75
CA ARG A 315 8.60 -26.85 3.60
C ARG A 315 7.27 -27.51 3.29
N VAL A 316 6.23 -26.71 3.08
CA VAL A 316 4.91 -27.21 2.66
C VAL A 316 5.02 -27.95 1.33
N MET A 317 5.84 -27.44 0.39
CA MET A 317 6.07 -28.07 -0.91
C MET A 317 6.85 -29.40 -0.80
N VAL A 318 7.89 -29.47 0.04
CA VAL A 318 8.62 -30.73 0.30
C VAL A 318 7.69 -31.76 0.94
N HIS A 319 6.95 -31.38 1.98
CA HIS A 319 5.99 -32.27 2.66
C HIS A 319 4.89 -32.76 1.70
N PHE A 320 4.39 -31.88 0.83
CA PHE A 320 3.46 -32.25 -0.23
C PHE A 320 4.08 -33.26 -1.21
N GLY A 321 5.32 -33.04 -1.64
CA GLY A 321 6.03 -33.95 -2.54
C GLY A 321 6.25 -35.33 -1.94
N ASP A 322 6.71 -35.39 -0.70
CA ASP A 322 6.95 -36.63 0.05
C ASP A 322 5.63 -37.41 0.25
N ASN A 323 4.55 -36.72 0.63
CA ASN A 323 3.24 -37.34 0.78
C ASN A 323 2.67 -37.83 -0.56
N LEU A 324 2.80 -37.05 -1.63
CA LEU A 324 2.34 -37.45 -2.96
C LEU A 324 3.09 -38.68 -3.48
N MET A 325 4.42 -38.75 -3.31
CA MET A 325 5.22 -39.93 -3.65
C MET A 325 4.85 -41.15 -2.78
N GLY A 326 4.63 -40.96 -1.48
CA GLY A 326 4.20 -42.01 -0.56
C GLY A 326 2.79 -42.54 -0.87
N HIS A 327 1.87 -41.69 -1.33
CA HIS A 327 0.51 -42.10 -1.67
C HIS A 327 0.40 -42.72 -3.07
N LEU A 328 1.17 -42.26 -4.05
CA LEU A 328 1.27 -42.87 -5.37
C LEU A 328 1.89 -44.28 -5.31
N SER A 329 2.85 -44.50 -4.41
CA SER A 329 3.42 -45.83 -4.18
C SER A 329 2.52 -46.76 -3.36
N GLY A 330 1.59 -46.22 -2.56
CA GLY A 330 0.73 -46.96 -1.63
C GLY A 330 -0.75 -47.15 -2.05
N ALA A 331 -1.15 -46.74 -3.26
CA ALA A 331 -2.51 -46.89 -3.81
C ALA A 331 -3.68 -46.36 -2.94
N ASN A 332 -3.46 -45.30 -2.15
CA ASN A 332 -4.49 -44.70 -1.27
C ASN A 332 -5.13 -43.45 -1.90
N PHE A 333 -6.13 -43.64 -2.74
CA PHE A 333 -6.82 -42.57 -3.48
C PHE A 333 -7.55 -41.52 -2.60
N PHE A 334 -7.98 -41.90 -1.39
CA PHE A 334 -8.72 -40.99 -0.50
C PHE A 334 -7.83 -39.97 0.25
N ASN A 335 -6.51 -40.20 0.35
CA ASN A 335 -5.56 -39.25 0.96
C ASN A 335 -5.09 -38.16 -0.02
N ILE A 336 -5.58 -38.17 -1.27
CA ILE A 336 -5.35 -37.10 -2.24
C ILE A 336 -6.05 -35.80 -1.79
N PHE A 337 -7.15 -35.88 -1.05
CA PHE A 337 -7.91 -34.71 -0.60
C PHE A 337 -7.18 -33.85 0.44
N SER A 338 -6.44 -34.46 1.39
CA SER A 338 -5.58 -33.71 2.33
C SER A 338 -4.39 -33.06 1.63
N THR A 339 -3.89 -33.73 0.59
CA THR A 339 -2.83 -33.26 -0.31
C THR A 339 -3.31 -32.04 -1.11
N ILE A 340 -4.53 -32.07 -1.65
CA ILE A 340 -5.19 -30.94 -2.33
C ILE A 340 -5.43 -29.76 -1.37
N GLY A 341 -5.90 -30.01 -0.13
CA GLY A 341 -6.09 -28.96 0.88
C GLY A 341 -4.78 -28.24 1.25
N SER A 342 -3.68 -29.00 1.35
CA SER A 342 -2.35 -28.46 1.62
C SER A 342 -1.80 -27.63 0.45
N ALA A 343 -2.02 -28.09 -0.79
CA ALA A 343 -1.69 -27.31 -1.98
C ALA A 343 -2.52 -26.02 -2.07
N GLY A 344 -3.83 -26.07 -1.80
CA GLY A 344 -4.69 -24.88 -1.74
C GLY A 344 -4.23 -23.87 -0.68
N GLY A 345 -3.82 -24.37 0.49
CA GLY A 345 -3.21 -23.56 1.55
C GLY A 345 -1.90 -22.89 1.14
N LEU A 346 -1.02 -23.63 0.44
CA LEU A 346 0.22 -23.09 -0.12
C LEU A 346 -0.04 -22.01 -1.18
N TYR A 347 -0.97 -22.25 -2.10
CA TYR A 347 -1.37 -21.26 -3.11
C TYR A 347 -1.94 -20.00 -2.48
N THR A 348 -2.78 -20.14 -1.45
CA THR A 348 -3.31 -19.01 -0.69
C THR A 348 -2.19 -18.23 -0.01
N LEU A 349 -1.23 -18.93 0.60
CA LEU A 349 -0.07 -18.32 1.24
C LEU A 349 0.86 -17.63 0.24
N MET A 350 0.92 -18.03 -1.03
CA MET A 350 1.79 -17.41 -2.04
C MET A 350 1.08 -16.40 -2.95
N ALA A 351 -0.26 -16.41 -2.98
CA ALA A 351 -1.05 -15.61 -3.92
C ALA A 351 -0.71 -14.12 -3.93
N PRO A 352 -0.50 -13.43 -2.78
CA PRO A 352 -0.09 -12.04 -2.79
C PRO A 352 1.23 -11.77 -3.53
N TYR A 353 2.19 -12.70 -3.48
CA TYR A 353 3.43 -12.57 -4.26
C TYR A 353 3.17 -12.74 -5.75
N PHE A 354 2.37 -13.73 -6.16
CA PHE A 354 2.03 -13.91 -7.57
C PHE A 354 1.35 -12.68 -8.16
N VAL A 355 0.39 -12.10 -7.44
CA VAL A 355 -0.29 -10.86 -7.84
C VAL A 355 0.71 -9.71 -7.94
N ALA A 356 1.55 -9.51 -6.92
CA ALA A 356 2.51 -8.41 -6.90
C ALA A 356 3.55 -8.50 -8.02
N TYR A 357 4.13 -9.68 -8.26
CA TYR A 357 5.08 -9.88 -9.35
C TYR A 357 4.43 -9.74 -10.73
N ALA A 358 3.18 -10.21 -10.90
CA ALA A 358 2.46 -10.06 -12.16
C ALA A 358 2.15 -8.58 -12.46
N GLN A 359 1.72 -7.81 -11.46
CA GLN A 359 1.45 -6.39 -11.62
C GLN A 359 2.71 -5.62 -12.03
N PHE A 360 3.80 -5.78 -11.26
CA PHE A 360 5.08 -5.10 -11.54
C PHE A 360 5.75 -5.57 -12.84
N ALA A 361 5.35 -6.71 -13.40
CA ALA A 361 5.83 -7.17 -14.70
C ALA A 361 5.04 -6.56 -15.87
N LYS A 362 3.75 -6.22 -15.69
CA LYS A 362 2.96 -5.50 -16.70
C LYS A 362 3.45 -4.06 -16.88
N ASP A 363 3.95 -3.46 -15.82
CA ASP A 363 4.46 -2.08 -15.83
C ASP A 363 5.89 -1.97 -16.47
N ARG A 364 6.41 -3.04 -17.12
CA ARG A 364 7.74 -3.08 -17.76
C ARG A 364 7.71 -2.83 -19.26
#